data_AF-A0A455U0L9-F1
#
_entry.id   AF-A0A455U0L9-F1
#
_cell.length_a   1.000
_cell.length_b   1.000
_cell.length_c   1.000
_cell.angle_alpha   90.00
_cell.angle_beta   90.00
_cell.angle_gamma   90.00
#
_symmetry.space_group_name_H-M   'P 1'
#
loop_
_entity.id
_entity.type
_entity.pdbx_description
1 polymer ?
#
loop_
_entity_poly.entity_id
_entity_poly.type
_entity_poly.pdbx_seq_one_letter_code
_entity_poly.pdbx_strand_id
1 'polypeptide(L)'
;MQAQWHQQTGYLPITQAAWDLSKEQGYYDENPGADISLKQMTLNEPTENSKGLRFGNFVQIRDIISEEMEAVMTGGKTGQEAADDAVERGNALLRDFESANQ
;
A
#
# COMPACT_ATOMS: atom_id res chain seq x y z
N MET A 1 1.77 23.91 -4.69
CA MET A 1 2.80 22.86 -4.49
C MET A 1 2.21 21.45 -4.53
N GLN A 2 1.24 21.08 -3.68
CA GLN A 2 0.69 19.70 -3.69
C GLN A 2 -0.05 19.31 -4.98
N ALA A 3 -0.97 20.15 -5.49
CA ALA A 3 -1.64 19.88 -6.76
C ALA A 3 -0.63 19.69 -7.92
N GLN A 4 0.35 20.62 -8.02
CA GLN A 4 1.44 20.51 -8.98
C GLN A 4 2.24 19.21 -8.84
N TRP A 5 2.59 18.81 -7.61
CA TRP A 5 3.31 17.55 -7.36
C TRP A 5 2.51 16.33 -7.83
N HIS A 6 1.21 16.27 -7.49
CA HIS A 6 0.31 15.23 -7.95
C HIS A 6 0.28 15.16 -9.49
N GLN A 7 0.08 16.29 -10.14
CA GLN A 7 -0.03 16.38 -11.60
C GLN A 7 1.26 15.99 -12.32
N GLN A 8 2.42 16.34 -11.76
CA GLN A 8 3.72 16.07 -12.40
C GLN A 8 4.25 14.66 -12.15
N THR A 9 3.87 14.02 -11.05
CA THR A 9 4.46 12.73 -10.63
C THR A 9 3.50 11.56 -10.68
N GLY A 10 2.19 11.82 -10.71
CA GLY A 10 1.15 10.79 -10.60
C GLY A 10 0.90 10.31 -9.16
N TYR A 11 1.68 10.74 -8.16
CA TYR A 11 1.37 10.45 -6.75
C TYR A 11 0.04 11.10 -6.34
N LEU A 12 -0.67 10.51 -5.38
CA LEU A 12 -1.96 11.02 -4.91
C LEU A 12 -1.89 12.46 -4.38
N PRO A 13 -2.93 13.28 -4.60
CA PRO A 13 -3.07 14.53 -3.87
C PRO A 13 -3.40 14.20 -2.41
N ILE A 14 -2.53 14.60 -1.48
CA ILE A 14 -2.69 14.23 -0.06
C ILE A 14 -3.67 15.12 0.72
N THR A 15 -4.27 16.12 0.06
CA THR A 15 -5.28 17.01 0.66
C THR A 15 -6.45 17.24 -0.29
N GLN A 16 -7.64 17.46 0.28
CA GLN A 16 -8.85 17.80 -0.48
C GLN A 16 -8.64 19.05 -1.35
N ALA A 17 -7.99 20.09 -0.80
CA ALA A 17 -7.72 21.32 -1.55
C ALA A 17 -6.82 21.10 -2.78
N ALA A 18 -5.89 20.15 -2.75
CA ALA A 18 -5.05 19.84 -3.92
C ALA A 18 -5.83 19.08 -5.00
N TRP A 19 -6.76 18.21 -4.59
CA TRP A 19 -7.70 17.55 -5.49
C TRP A 19 -8.65 18.55 -6.14
N ASP A 20 -9.29 19.42 -5.36
CA ASP A 20 -10.23 20.42 -5.86
C ASP A 20 -9.54 21.36 -6.85
N LEU A 21 -8.34 21.84 -6.51
CA LEU A 21 -7.52 22.67 -7.41
C LEU A 21 -7.15 21.94 -8.71
N SER A 22 -6.80 20.65 -8.64
CA SER A 22 -6.48 19.88 -9.86
C SER A 22 -7.71 19.70 -10.76
N LYS A 23 -8.89 19.53 -10.16
CA LYS A 23 -10.16 19.47 -10.89
C LYS A 23 -10.50 20.82 -11.52
N GLU A 24 -10.38 21.93 -10.79
CA GLU A 24 -10.61 23.29 -11.31
C GLU A 24 -9.67 23.65 -12.46
N GLN A 25 -8.43 23.13 -12.42
CA GLN A 25 -7.44 23.29 -13.49
C GLN A 25 -7.70 22.41 -14.72
N GLY A 26 -8.76 21.59 -14.73
CA GLY A 26 -9.10 20.70 -15.84
C GLY A 26 -8.22 19.47 -15.96
N TYR A 27 -7.34 19.21 -14.98
CA TYR A 27 -6.32 18.17 -15.08
C TYR A 27 -6.90 16.77 -15.33
N TYR A 28 -8.02 16.44 -14.67
CA TYR A 28 -8.64 15.11 -14.81
C TYR A 28 -9.39 14.92 -16.14
N ASP A 29 -9.84 16.01 -16.77
CA ASP A 29 -10.45 15.96 -18.10
C ASP A 29 -9.36 15.77 -19.17
N GLU A 30 -8.22 16.45 -19.01
CA GLU A 30 -7.05 16.34 -19.88
C GLU A 30 -6.30 15.00 -19.70
N ASN A 31 -6.37 14.40 -18.52
CA ASN A 31 -5.69 13.16 -18.16
C ASN A 31 -6.69 12.10 -17.64
N PRO A 32 -7.51 11.50 -18.53
CA PRO A 32 -8.51 10.52 -18.13
C PRO A 32 -7.89 9.36 -17.33
N GLY A 33 -8.48 9.08 -16.17
CA GLY A 33 -8.04 8.00 -15.28
C GLY A 33 -7.07 8.45 -14.17
N ALA A 34 -6.51 9.66 -14.23
CA ALA A 34 -5.64 10.19 -13.18
C ALA A 34 -6.35 10.39 -11.82
N ASP A 35 -7.68 10.34 -11.81
CA ASP A 35 -8.52 10.40 -10.61
C ASP A 35 -8.88 9.02 -10.01
N ILE A 36 -8.68 7.92 -10.74
CA ILE A 36 -9.11 6.57 -10.32
C ILE A 36 -8.46 6.20 -9.00
N SER A 37 -7.16 6.46 -8.84
CA SER A 37 -6.45 6.13 -7.60
C SER A 37 -7.03 6.86 -6.40
N LEU A 38 -7.43 8.13 -6.52
CA LEU A 38 -8.08 8.83 -5.40
C LEU A 38 -9.46 8.24 -5.11
N LYS A 39 -10.27 8.01 -6.15
CA LYS A 39 -11.59 7.37 -6.01
C LYS A 39 -11.49 6.01 -5.31
N GLN A 40 -10.44 5.24 -5.58
CA GLN A 40 -10.16 3.98 -4.89
C GLN A 40 -9.83 4.19 -3.41
N MET A 41 -8.99 5.17 -3.08
CA MET A 41 -8.60 5.44 -1.68
C MET A 41 -9.76 5.93 -0.82
N THR A 42 -10.73 6.61 -1.42
CA THR A 42 -11.91 7.15 -0.72
C THR A 42 -13.17 6.34 -0.99
N LEU A 43 -13.06 5.13 -1.54
CA LEU A 43 -14.22 4.33 -1.97
C LEU A 43 -15.13 3.96 -0.78
N ASN A 44 -14.53 3.70 0.39
CA ASN A 44 -15.22 3.36 1.63
C ASN A 44 -14.54 4.04 2.81
N GLU A 45 -15.30 4.28 3.88
CA GLU A 45 -14.74 4.75 5.16
C GLU A 45 -13.77 3.70 5.73
N PRO A 46 -12.53 4.07 6.12
CA PRO A 46 -11.60 3.12 6.71
C PRO A 46 -12.10 2.51 8.02
N THR A 47 -12.05 1.19 8.12
CA THR A 47 -12.22 0.45 9.37
C THR A 47 -10.99 0.58 10.27
N GLU A 48 -11.07 0.08 11.51
CA GLU A 48 -9.92 0.04 12.42
C GLU A 48 -8.68 -0.63 11.79
N ASN A 49 -8.89 -1.71 11.02
CA ASN A 49 -7.83 -2.51 10.42
C ASN A 49 -7.49 -2.15 8.97
N SER A 50 -8.09 -1.09 8.41
CA SER A 50 -7.87 -0.70 7.00
C SER A 50 -7.31 0.72 6.84
N LYS A 51 -6.81 1.34 7.92
CA LYS A 51 -6.14 2.66 7.89
C LYS A 51 -4.69 2.59 7.42
N GLY A 52 -4.14 1.38 7.32
CA GLY A 52 -2.75 1.11 6.97
C GLY A 52 -2.16 0.01 7.86
N LEU A 53 -0.88 -0.31 7.61
CA LEU A 53 -0.13 -1.32 8.36
C LEU A 53 0.88 -0.63 9.27
N ARG A 54 1.02 -1.12 10.51
CA ARG A 54 2.00 -0.63 11.48
C ARG A 54 2.74 -1.80 12.11
N PHE A 55 3.69 -2.35 11.37
CA PHE A 55 4.50 -3.48 11.78
C PHE A 55 5.96 -3.06 11.95
N GLY A 56 6.57 -3.50 13.05
CA GLY A 56 8.02 -3.47 13.18
C GLY A 56 8.67 -4.43 12.19
N ASN A 57 9.89 -4.14 11.74
CA ASN A 57 10.59 -4.95 10.72
C ASN A 57 9.80 -5.16 9.41
N PHE A 58 8.89 -4.24 9.05
CA PHE A 58 8.00 -4.44 7.90
C PHE A 58 8.71 -4.55 6.55
N VAL A 59 9.88 -3.92 6.39
CA VAL A 59 10.68 -4.03 5.15
C VAL A 59 11.07 -5.48 4.91
N GLN A 60 11.59 -6.16 5.92
CA GLN A 60 11.98 -7.57 5.85
C GLN A 60 10.76 -8.50 5.72
N ILE A 61 9.66 -8.19 6.41
CA ILE A 61 8.40 -8.93 6.26
C ILE A 61 7.89 -8.84 4.83
N ARG A 62 8.06 -7.69 4.15
CA ARG A 62 7.67 -7.53 2.75
C ARG A 62 8.53 -8.37 1.79
N ASP A 63 9.82 -8.52 2.07
CA ASP A 63 10.69 -9.40 1.30
C ASP A 63 10.22 -10.86 1.42
N ILE A 64 9.90 -11.32 2.64
CA ILE A 64 9.29 -12.64 2.89
C ILE A 64 8.01 -12.81 2.06
N ILE A 65 7.07 -11.87 2.14
CA ILE A 65 5.80 -11.96 1.39
C ILE A 65 6.07 -12.06 -0.11
N SER A 66 7.09 -11.36 -0.61
CA SER A 66 7.44 -11.37 -2.04
C SER A 66 8.04 -12.72 -2.46
N GLU A 67 8.95 -13.29 -1.67
CA GLU A 67 9.49 -14.64 -1.89
C GLU A 67 8.38 -15.71 -1.92
N GLU A 68 7.44 -15.63 -0.98
CA GLU A 68 6.32 -16.58 -0.91
C GLU A 68 5.36 -16.42 -2.10
N MET A 69 5.10 -15.19 -2.55
CA MET A 69 4.33 -14.94 -3.77
C MET A 69 5.04 -15.47 -5.02
N GLU A 70 6.37 -15.31 -5.13
CA GLU A 70 7.16 -15.85 -6.22
C GLU A 70 7.13 -17.39 -6.25
N ALA A 71 7.16 -18.03 -5.08
CA ALA A 71 7.00 -19.48 -4.97
C ALA A 71 5.63 -19.97 -5.50
N VAL A 72 4.56 -19.19 -5.29
CA VAL A 72 3.25 -19.49 -5.89
C VAL A 72 3.28 -19.31 -7.41
N MET A 73 3.83 -18.19 -7.90
CA MET A 73 3.86 -17.89 -9.34
C MET A 73 4.69 -18.90 -10.14
N THR A 74 5.72 -19.47 -9.52
CA THR A 74 6.57 -20.50 -10.13
C THR A 74 6.03 -21.92 -9.96
N GLY A 75 4.90 -22.10 -9.26
CA GLY A 75 4.27 -23.40 -9.00
C GLY A 75 4.97 -24.23 -7.94
N GLY A 76 5.89 -23.64 -7.15
CA GLY A 76 6.60 -24.30 -6.06
C GLY A 76 5.80 -24.41 -4.75
N LYS A 77 4.78 -23.56 -4.57
CA LYS A 77 3.84 -23.62 -3.44
C LYS A 77 2.41 -23.36 -3.91
N THR A 78 1.45 -23.91 -3.18
CA THR A 78 0.06 -23.45 -3.25
C THR A 78 -0.08 -22.08 -2.57
N GLY A 79 -1.15 -21.36 -2.87
CA GLY A 79 -1.43 -20.07 -2.21
C GLY A 79 -1.60 -20.17 -0.70
N GLN A 80 -2.09 -21.32 -0.21
CA GLN A 80 -2.25 -21.56 1.23
C GLN A 80 -0.89 -21.76 1.91
N GLU A 81 -0.04 -22.64 1.38
CA GLU A 81 1.30 -22.88 1.92
C GLU A 81 2.14 -21.60 1.97
N ALA A 82 2.11 -20.81 0.89
CA ALA A 82 2.82 -19.54 0.84
C ALA A 82 2.30 -18.52 1.87
N ALA A 83 0.99 -18.45 2.08
CA ALA A 83 0.41 -17.56 3.08
C ALA A 83 0.77 -17.99 4.51
N ASP A 84 0.72 -19.29 4.80
CA ASP A 84 1.05 -19.84 6.12
C ASP A 84 2.53 -19.60 6.46
N ASP A 85 3.43 -19.84 5.51
CA ASP A 85 4.87 -19.62 5.68
C ASP A 85 5.20 -18.12 5.82
N ALA A 86 4.53 -17.24 5.06
CA ALA A 86 4.68 -15.79 5.21
C ALA A 86 4.27 -15.32 6.62
N VAL A 87 3.19 -15.89 7.17
CA VAL A 87 2.72 -15.60 8.52
C VAL A 87 3.70 -16.11 9.57
N GLU A 88 4.18 -17.35 9.45
CA GLU A 88 5.14 -17.93 10.39
C GLU A 88 6.44 -17.10 10.43
N ARG A 89 7.06 -16.89 9.28
CA ARG A 89 8.33 -16.15 9.16
C ARG A 89 8.17 -14.68 9.54
N GLY A 90 7.05 -14.06 9.14
CA GLY A 90 6.75 -12.67 9.49
C GLY A 90 6.53 -12.46 10.98
N ASN A 91 5.80 -13.38 11.65
CA ASN A 91 5.56 -13.29 13.08
C ASN A 91 6.84 -13.42 13.93
N ALA A 92 7.81 -14.22 13.49
CA ALA A 92 9.12 -14.27 14.13
C ALA A 92 9.78 -12.88 14.15
N LEU A 93 9.79 -12.17 13.02
CA LEU A 93 10.35 -10.82 12.94
C LEU A 93 9.58 -9.78 13.76
N LEU A 94 8.25 -9.94 13.90
CA LEU A 94 7.45 -9.10 14.78
C LEU A 94 7.81 -9.31 16.25
N ARG A 95 8.06 -10.56 16.67
CA ARG A 95 8.50 -10.90 18.03
C ARG A 95 9.91 -10.39 18.32
N ASP A 96 10.81 -10.45 17.34
CA ASP A 96 12.15 -9.86 17.45
C ASP A 96 12.08 -8.35 17.63
N PHE A 97 11.25 -7.66 16.83
CA PHE A 97 11.04 -6.23 16.98
C PHE A 97 10.47 -5.86 18.35
N GLU A 98 9.45 -6.58 18.80
CA GLU A 98 8.85 -6.38 20.12
C GLU A 98 9.91 -6.53 21.22
N SER A 99 10.67 -7.64 21.19
CA SER A 99 11.70 -7.94 22.20
C SER A 99 12.81 -6.89 22.24
N ALA A 100 13.18 -6.33 21.08
CA ALA A 100 14.21 -5.29 20.99
C ALA A 100 13.74 -3.90 21.47
N ASN A 101 12.43 -3.69 21.66
CA ASN A 101 11.83 -2.40 22.01
C ASN A 101 10.99 -2.45 23.30
N GLN A 102 11.10 -3.53 24.07
CA GLN A 102 10.66 -3.61 25.47
C GLN A 102 11.74 -3.04 26.39
#